data_AF-A0A2V7S8Y9-F1
#
_entry.id   AF-A0A2V7S8Y9-F1
#
_cell.length_a   1.000
_cell.length_b   1.000
_cell.length_c   1.000
_cell.angle_alpha   90.00
_cell.angle_beta   90.00
_cell.angle_gamma   90.00
#
_symmetry.space_group_name_H-M   'P 1'
#
loop_
_entity.id
_entity.type
_entity.pdbx_description
1 polymer ?
#
loop_
_entity_poly.entity_id
_entity_poly.type
_entity_poly.pdbx_seq_one_letter_code
_entity_poly.pdbx_strand_id
1 'polypeptide(L)' 'MLAAVTPTYKMPDPDTLRRSAAVADVIDALCVARCSAQLAGLEADGFAVRELLLTAIQHIDRAAAAVRRLCNARLV' A
#
# COMPACT_ATOMS: atom_id res chain seq x y z
N MET A 1 -36.13 29.59 -20.62
CA MET A 1 -35.72 28.22 -20.24
C MET A 1 -34.21 28.15 -20.34
N LEU A 2 -33.49 28.18 -19.21
CA LEU A 2 -32.05 27.95 -19.21
C LEU A 2 -31.80 26.44 -19.31
N ALA A 3 -31.06 26.01 -20.32
CA ALA A 3 -30.69 24.61 -20.51
C ALA A 3 -29.91 24.12 -19.28
N ALA A 4 -30.29 22.96 -18.74
CA ALA A 4 -29.60 22.35 -17.62
C ALA A 4 -28.17 22.01 -18.03
N VAL A 5 -27.20 22.72 -17.46
CA VAL A 5 -25.77 22.44 -17.66
C VAL A 5 -25.46 21.14 -16.94
N THR A 6 -25.32 20.05 -17.69
CA THR A 6 -24.83 18.78 -17.15
C THR A 6 -23.32 18.88 -16.89
N PRO A 7 -22.84 18.56 -15.68
CA PRO A 7 -21.43 18.65 -15.36
C PRO A 7 -20.63 17.68 -16.25
N THR A 8 -19.62 18.21 -16.93
CA THR A 8 -18.71 17.46 -17.80
C THR A 8 -17.81 16.49 -17.01
N TYR A 9 -17.66 16.74 -15.71
CA TYR A 9 -16.88 15.91 -14.79
C TYR A 9 -17.82 15.24 -13.78
N LYS A 10 -17.90 13.90 -13.81
CA LYS A 10 -18.51 13.14 -12.72
C LYS A 10 -17.54 13.13 -11.54
N MET A 11 -17.98 13.69 -10.41
CA MET A 11 -17.23 13.57 -9.16
C MET A 11 -17.00 12.10 -8.84
N PRO A 12 -15.76 11.69 -8.49
CA PRO A 12 -15.48 10.31 -8.14
C PRO A 12 -16.30 9.89 -6.93
N ASP A 13 -16.80 8.66 -6.98
CA ASP A 13 -17.60 8.07 -5.92
C ASP A 13 -16.85 8.15 -4.57
N PRO A 14 -17.45 8.72 -3.51
CA PRO A 14 -16.78 8.90 -2.23
C PRO A 14 -16.30 7.58 -1.61
N ASP A 15 -16.99 6.46 -1.84
CA ASP A 15 -16.57 5.16 -1.35
C ASP A 15 -15.36 4.61 -2.13
N THR A 16 -15.22 4.97 -3.39
CA THR A 16 -14.02 4.70 -4.19
C THR A 16 -12.83 5.51 -3.67
N LEU A 17 -13.02 6.79 -3.34
CA LEU A 17 -11.96 7.62 -2.74
C LEU A 17 -11.50 7.08 -1.39
N ARG A 18 -12.43 6.70 -0.50
CA ARG A 18 -12.10 6.10 0.80
C ARG A 18 -11.33 4.80 0.67
N ARG A 19 -11.73 3.92 -0.26
CA ARG A 19 -11.01 2.68 -0.54
C ARG A 19 -9.60 2.95 -1.05
N SER A 20 -9.43 3.92 -1.95
CA SER A 20 -8.11 4.31 -2.45
C SER A 20 -7.21 4.88 -1.35
N ALA A 21 -7.76 5.70 -0.45
CA ALA A 21 -7.03 6.22 0.70
C ALA A 21 -6.57 5.09 1.65
N ALA A 22 -7.48 4.18 2.01
CA ALA A 22 -7.15 3.04 2.87
C ALA A 22 -6.08 2.13 2.26
N VAL A 23 -6.13 1.93 0.93
CA VAL A 23 -5.08 1.19 0.20
C VAL A 23 -3.74 1.92 0.25
N ALA A 24 -3.73 3.24 0.06
CA ALA A 24 -2.52 4.03 0.13
C ALA A 24 -1.89 3.96 1.54
N ASP A 25 -2.71 4.06 2.59
CA ASP A 25 -2.27 3.93 3.98
C ASP A 25 -1.65 2.54 4.25
N VAL A 26 -2.24 1.46 3.71
CA VAL A 26 -1.69 0.11 3.83
C VAL A 26 -0.34 -0.01 3.11
N ILE A 27 -0.20 0.57 1.92
CA ILE A 27 1.07 0.57 1.18
C ILE A 27 2.14 1.33 1.95
N ASP A 28 1.80 2.49 2.50
CA ASP A 28 2.73 3.30 3.30
C ASP A 28 3.19 2.55 4.55
N ALA A 29 2.26 1.95 5.30
CA ALA A 29 2.58 1.13 6.47
C ALA A 29 3.51 -0.05 6.13
N LEU A 30 3.31 -0.71 4.98
CA LEU A 30 4.20 -1.77 4.51
C LEU A 30 5.60 -1.24 4.15
N CYS A 31 5.70 -0.07 3.52
CA CYS A 31 6.97 0.58 3.24
C CYS A 31 7.72 0.92 4.54
N VAL A 32 7.02 1.49 5.53
CA VAL A 32 7.59 1.78 6.86
C VAL A 32 8.05 0.49 7.53
N ALA A 33 7.23 -0.55 7.56
CA ALA A 33 7.59 -1.84 8.17
C ALA A 33 8.85 -2.44 7.53
N ARG A 34 8.99 -2.34 6.20
CA ARG A 34 10.19 -2.77 5.47
C ARG A 34 11.41 -1.97 5.90
N CYS A 35 11.32 -0.64 5.90
CA CYS A 35 12.41 0.23 6.32
C CYS A 35 12.82 -0.05 7.76
N SER A 36 11.86 -0.22 8.68
CA SER A 36 12.14 -0.57 10.07
C SER A 36 12.84 -1.93 10.19
N ALA A 37 12.40 -2.95 9.45
CA ALA A 37 13.04 -4.26 9.44
C ALA A 37 14.47 -4.20 8.86
N GLN A 38 14.70 -3.38 7.84
CA GLN A 38 16.03 -3.14 7.29
C GLN A 38 16.94 -2.47 8.31
N LEU A 39 16.47 -1.42 8.98
CA LEU A 39 17.22 -0.72 10.04
C LEU A 39 17.56 -1.66 11.20
N ALA A 40 16.59 -2.43 11.69
CA ALA A 40 16.83 -3.43 12.72
C ALA A 40 17.85 -4.49 12.29
N GLY A 41 17.92 -4.82 11.01
CA GLY A 41 18.84 -5.81 10.46
C GLY A 41 20.29 -5.29 10.34
N LEU A 42 20.48 -3.98 10.30
CA LEU A 42 21.81 -3.35 10.34
C LEU A 42 22.39 -3.33 11.75
N GLU A 43 21.53 -3.22 12.77
CA GLU A 43 21.93 -3.20 14.19
C GLU A 43 21.95 -4.58 14.84
N ALA A 44 21.50 -5.63 14.14
CA ALA A 44 21.45 -6.98 14.66
C ALA A 44 22.80 -7.70 14.59
N ASP A 45 23.42 -7.96 15.75
CA ASP A 45 24.67 -8.72 15.85
C ASP A 45 24.49 -10.25 15.73
N GLY A 46 23.25 -10.73 15.67
CA GLY A 46 22.92 -12.16 15.66
C GLY A 46 22.47 -12.68 14.29
N PHE A 47 23.11 -13.76 13.80
CA PHE A 47 22.75 -14.42 12.54
C PHE A 47 21.25 -14.80 12.48
N ALA A 48 20.70 -15.37 13.54
CA ALA A 48 19.29 -15.76 13.59
C ALA A 48 18.33 -14.56 13.49
N VAL A 49 18.66 -13.44 14.16
CA VAL A 49 17.84 -12.22 14.12
C VAL A 49 17.87 -11.61 12.71
N ARG A 50 19.05 -11.56 12.09
CA ARG A 50 19.22 -11.08 10.72
C ARG A 50 18.44 -11.93 9.71
N GLU A 51 18.50 -13.26 9.80
CA GLU A 51 17.75 -14.16 8.91
C GLU A 51 16.23 -14.04 9.09
N LEU A 52 15.76 -13.88 10.33
CA LEU A 52 14.33 -13.63 10.61
C LEU A 52 13.88 -12.29 10.02
N LEU A 53 14.70 -11.25 10.11
CA LEU A 53 14.41 -9.94 9.53
C LEU A 53 14.41 -9.97 8.00
N LEU A 54 15.34 -10.69 7.37
CA LEU A 54 15.33 -10.91 5.92
C LEU A 54 14.05 -11.63 5.48
N THR A 55 13.65 -12.66 6.21
CA THR A 55 12.40 -13.39 5.97
C THR A 55 11.17 -12.48 6.14
N ALA A 56 11.15 -11.65 7.19
CA ALA A 56 10.08 -10.67 7.40
C ALA A 56 10.00 -9.67 6.24
N ILE A 57 11.13 -9.15 5.75
CA ILE A 57 11.18 -8.26 4.59
C ILE A 57 10.57 -8.94 3.34
N GLN A 58 10.90 -10.21 3.09
CA GLN A 58 10.32 -10.95 1.96
C GLN A 58 8.80 -11.07 2.06
N HIS A 59 8.27 -11.32 3.27
CA HIS A 59 6.82 -11.36 3.49
C HIS A 59 6.16 -9.99 3.32
N ILE A 60 6.80 -8.91 3.77
CA ILE A 60 6.33 -7.53 3.58
C ILE A 60 6.29 -7.18 2.09
N ASP A 61 7.35 -7.48 1.33
CA ASP A 61 7.43 -7.24 -0.11
C ASP A 61 6.34 -8.03 -0.85
N ARG A 62 6.09 -9.28 -0.45
CA ARG A 62 5.01 -10.11 -1.00
C ARG A 62 3.63 -9.51 -0.70
N ALA A 63 3.42 -9.00 0.51
CA ALA A 63 2.17 -8.34 0.89
C ALA A 63 1.96 -7.06 0.07
N ALA A 64 2.98 -6.22 -0.07
CA ALA A 64 2.93 -5.01 -0.88
C ALA A 64 2.60 -5.32 -2.35
N ALA A 65 3.22 -6.36 -2.92
CA ALA A 65 2.92 -6.83 -4.27
C ALA A 65 1.48 -7.34 -4.41
N ALA A 66 0.96 -8.06 -3.39
CA ALA A 66 -0.43 -8.52 -3.38
C ALA A 66 -1.43 -7.36 -3.33
N VAL A 67 -1.18 -6.36 -2.47
CA VAL A 67 -2.02 -5.14 -2.39
C VAL A 67 -2.02 -4.42 -3.74
N ARG A 68 -0.86 -4.18 -4.36
CA ARG A 68 -0.76 -3.54 -5.69
C ARG A 68 -1.54 -4.29 -6.77
N ARG A 69 -1.51 -5.63 -6.76
CA ARG A 69 -2.32 -6.45 -7.67
C ARG A 69 -3.82 -6.28 -7.43
N LEU A 70 -4.25 -6.22 -6.17
CA LEU A 70 -5.65 -5.97 -5.82
C LEU A 70 -6.11 -4.57 -6.23
N CYS A 71 -5.25 -3.56 -6.12
CA CYS A 71 -5.53 -2.22 -6.63
C CYS A 71 -5.76 -2.25 -8.14
N ASN A 72 -4.84 -2.86 -8.88
CA ASN A 72 -4.91 -2.92 -10.34
C ASN A 72 -6.11 -3.76 -10.82
N ALA A 73 -6.45 -4.85 -10.11
CA ALA A 73 -7.58 -5.71 -10.46
C ALA A 73 -8.95 -5.09 -10.14
N ARG A 74 -9.01 -4.10 -9.24
CA ARG A 74 -10.26 -3.43 -8.81
C ARG A 74 -10.48 -2.06 -9.47
N LEU A 75 -9.52 -1.61 -10.28
CA LEU A 75 -9.57 -0.38 -11.08
C LEU A 75 -9.89 -0.63 -12.56
N VAL A 76 -10.30 -1.86 -12.93
CA VAL A 76 -10.88 -2.23 -14.25
C VAL A 76 -12.36 -2.54 -14.08
#